data_AF-A0A2V8SBB0-F1
#
_entry.id   AF-A0A2V8SBB0-F1
#
_cell.length_a   1.000
_cell.length_b   1.000
_cell.length_c   1.000
_cell.angle_alpha   90.00
_cell.angle_beta   90.00
_cell.angle_gamma   90.00
#
_symmetry.space_group_name_H-M   'P 1'
#
loop_
_entity.id
_entity.type
_entity.pdbx_description
1 polymer ?
#
loop_
_entity_poly.entity_id
_entity_poly.type
_entity_poly.pdbx_seq_one_letter_code
_entity_poly.pdbx_strand_id
1 'polypeptide(L)' 'FAKNPYMHLMVACGYYDLATPYFAAQYTLKHMGLDPSLQSNVTLSYYEAGHMMYIDKNSLAELKRNAANFVQNATANRGR' A
#
# COMPACT_ATOMS: atom_id res chain seq x y z
N PHE A 1 2.75 13.55 -2.35
CA PHE A 1 3.61 13.72 -3.53
C PHE A 1 3.93 15.18 -3.84
N ALA A 2 2.97 16.04 -4.25
CA ALA A 2 3.26 17.43 -4.64
C ALA A 2 3.99 18.29 -3.57
N LYS A 3 3.64 18.13 -2.28
CA LYS A 3 4.29 18.82 -1.16
C LYS A 3 5.50 18.07 -0.57
N ASN A 4 5.59 16.77 -0.82
CA ASN A 4 6.66 15.91 -0.32
C ASN A 4 6.91 14.80 -1.35
N PRO A 5 7.94 14.95 -2.21
CA PRO A 5 8.27 13.96 -3.23
C PRO A 5 8.89 12.69 -2.61
N TYR A 6 9.39 12.75 -1.38
CA TYR A 6 9.96 11.62 -0.64
C TYR A 6 8.92 10.82 0.15
N MET A 7 7.64 11.17 0.03
CA MET A 7 6.56 10.42 0.69
C MET A 7 6.42 9.05 0.04
N HIS A 8 6.43 8.00 0.85
CA HIS A 8 6.07 6.64 0.47
C HIS A 8 4.64 6.32 0.93
N LEU A 9 3.88 5.59 0.12
CA LEU A 9 2.50 5.20 0.38
C LEU A 9 2.38 3.68 0.22
N MET A 10 1.84 3.01 1.24
CA MET A 10 1.39 1.62 1.14
C MET A 10 -0.12 1.57 1.29
N VAL A 11 -0.78 0.85 0.38
CA VAL A 11 -2.23 0.57 0.44
C VAL A 11 -2.43 -0.93 0.54
N ALA A 12 -3.07 -1.35 1.63
CA ALA A 12 -3.39 -2.74 1.90
C ALA A 12 -4.84 -3.01 1.48
N CYS A 13 -5.05 -4.00 0.62
CA CYS A 13 -6.36 -4.29 0.01
C CYS A 13 -6.78 -5.74 0.30
N GLY A 14 -8.01 -5.94 0.74
CA GLY A 14 -8.62 -7.28 0.77
C GLY A 14 -9.18 -7.66 -0.60
N TYR A 15 -8.99 -8.90 -1.07
CA TYR A 15 -9.61 -9.38 -2.30
C TYR A 15 -11.13 -9.40 -2.23
N TYR A 16 -11.69 -9.63 -1.05
CA TYR A 16 -13.13 -9.75 -0.80
C TYR A 16 -13.72 -8.49 -0.17
N ASP A 17 -12.98 -7.38 -0.20
CA ASP A 17 -13.44 -6.10 0.32
C ASP A 17 -14.41 -5.43 -0.66
N LEU A 18 -15.69 -5.37 -0.29
CA LEU A 18 -16.72 -4.68 -1.07
C LEU A 18 -16.97 -3.25 -0.59
N ALA A 19 -16.44 -2.85 0.58
CA ALA A 19 -16.54 -1.49 1.08
C ALA A 19 -15.50 -0.58 0.38
N THR A 20 -14.29 -1.10 0.19
CA THR A 20 -13.23 -0.45 -0.59
C THR A 20 -12.60 -1.43 -1.59
N PRO A 21 -13.26 -1.69 -2.73
CA PRO A 21 -12.79 -2.67 -3.72
C PRO A 21 -11.36 -2.41 -4.19
N TYR A 22 -10.52 -3.45 -4.17
CA TYR A 22 -9.10 -3.33 -4.52
C TYR A 22 -8.87 -2.76 -5.93
N PHE A 23 -9.77 -3.08 -6.88
CA PHE A 23 -9.69 -2.57 -8.25
C PHE A 23 -9.98 -1.06 -8.31
N ALA A 24 -10.92 -0.56 -7.50
CA ALA A 24 -11.18 0.87 -7.40
C ALA A 24 -9.96 1.60 -6.81
N ALA A 25 -9.31 1.03 -5.79
CA ALA A 25 -8.06 1.57 -5.24
C ALA A 25 -6.94 1.63 -6.30
N GLN A 26 -6.74 0.55 -7.07
CA GLN A 26 -5.80 0.55 -8.19
C GLN A 26 -6.13 1.60 -9.24
N TYR A 27 -7.40 1.71 -9.62
CA TYR A 27 -7.86 2.68 -10.60
C TYR A 27 -7.55 4.10 -10.13
N THR A 28 -7.93 4.46 -8.90
CA THR A 28 -7.66 5.77 -8.32
C THR A 28 -6.17 6.09 -8.37
N LEU A 29 -5.30 5.19 -7.88
CA LEU A 29 -3.85 5.43 -7.84
C LEU A 29 -3.25 5.64 -9.25
N LYS A 30 -3.70 4.85 -10.24
CA LYS A 30 -3.25 4.99 -11.64
C LYS A 30 -3.70 6.31 -12.28
N HIS A 31 -4.81 6.90 -11.81
CA HIS A 31 -5.39 8.12 -12.37
C HIS A 31 -5.11 9.38 -11.54
N MET A 32 -4.23 9.30 -10.52
CA MET A 32 -3.82 10.47 -9.74
C MET A 32 -2.97 11.48 -10.53
N GLY A 33 -2.51 11.14 -11.74
CA GLY A 33 -1.63 11.99 -12.54
C GLY A 33 -0.25 12.19 -11.91
N LEU A 34 0.26 11.17 -11.19
CA LEU A 34 1.58 11.22 -10.60
C LEU A 34 2.66 11.16 -11.68
N ASP A 35 3.71 11.97 -11.52
CA ASP A 35 4.94 11.83 -12.30
C ASP A 35 5.43 10.36 -12.23
N PRO A 36 5.82 9.74 -13.35
CA PRO A 36 6.25 8.34 -13.38
C PRO A 36 7.34 8.01 -12.35
N SER A 37 8.24 8.95 -12.04
CA SER A 37 9.28 8.76 -11.01
C SER A 37 8.70 8.53 -9.61
N LEU A 38 7.56 9.16 -9.29
CA LEU A 38 6.90 9.07 -7.99
C LEU A 38 6.01 7.84 -7.85
N GLN A 39 5.66 7.17 -8.96
CA GLN A 39 4.86 5.94 -8.90
C GLN A 39 5.59 4.82 -8.14
N SER A 40 6.93 4.81 -8.19
CA SER A 40 7.77 3.88 -7.43
C SER A 40 7.62 3.99 -5.90
N ASN A 41 7.07 5.11 -5.41
CA ASN A 41 6.83 5.33 -3.98
C ASN A 41 5.51 4.72 -3.49
N VAL A 42 4.67 4.20 -4.40
CA VAL A 42 3.37 3.59 -4.07
C VAL A 42 3.50 2.06 -4.07
N THR A 43 3.13 1.43 -2.98
CA THR A 43 3.06 -0.03 -2.84
C THR A 43 1.63 -0.46 -2.61
N LEU A 44 1.18 -1.45 -3.37
CA LEU A 44 -0.11 -2.12 -3.18
C LEU A 44 0.14 -3.53 -2.64
N SER A 45 -0.55 -3.90 -1.57
CA SER A 45 -0.50 -5.25 -1.01
C SER A 45 -1.90 -5.84 -1.00
N TYR A 46 -2.02 -7.13 -1.30
CA TYR A 46 -3.31 -7.82 -1.43
C TYR A 46 -3.39 -8.99 -0.46
N TYR A 47 -4.54 -9.17 0.18
CA TYR A 47 -4.75 -10.18 1.21
C TYR A 47 -6.00 -11.00 0.89
N GLU A 48 -5.94 -12.31 1.15
CA GLU A 48 -7.05 -13.27 1.04
C GLU A 48 -8.08 -13.06 2.18
N ALA A 49 -8.63 -11.85 2.27
CA ALA A 49 -9.58 -11.43 3.28
C ALA A 49 -10.50 -10.31 2.76
N GLY A 50 -11.53 -9.97 3.55
CA GLY A 50 -12.39 -8.81 3.30
C GLY A 50 -11.79 -7.51 3.83
N HIS A 51 -12.64 -6.53 4.11
CA HIS A 51 -12.24 -5.19 4.56
C HIS A 51 -11.32 -5.20 5.78
N MET A 52 -11.64 -6.04 6.77
CA MET A 52 -10.91 -6.15 8.02
C MET A 52 -9.89 -7.28 7.96
N MET A 53 -8.88 -7.17 7.08
CA MET A 53 -7.94 -8.27 6.79
C MET A 53 -7.18 -8.78 8.02
N TYR A 54 -7.06 -7.97 9.07
CA TYR A 54 -6.39 -8.34 10.31
C TYR A 54 -7.18 -9.31 11.20
N ILE A 55 -8.45 -9.58 10.89
CA ILE A 55 -9.26 -10.58 11.61
C ILE A 55 -8.82 -12.00 11.20
N ASP A 56 -8.48 -12.21 9.93
CA ASP A 56 -7.90 -13.46 9.46
C ASP A 56 -6.43 -13.55 9.91
N LYS A 57 -6.06 -14.66 10.56
CA LYS A 57 -4.73 -14.79 11.20
C LYS A 57 -3.59 -14.83 10.19
N ASN A 58 -3.81 -15.45 9.03
CA ASN A 58 -2.78 -15.55 7.99
C ASN A 58 -2.53 -14.18 7.36
N SER A 59 -3.62 -13.48 7.01
CA SER A 59 -3.60 -12.12 6.49
C SER A 59 -3.04 -11.12 7.49
N LEU A 60 -3.32 -11.26 8.79
CA LEU A 60 -2.71 -10.44 9.85
C LEU A 60 -1.19 -10.64 9.91
N ALA A 61 -0.73 -11.89 9.90
CA ALA A 61 0.70 -12.18 9.94
C ALA A 61 1.42 -11.61 8.71
N GLU A 62 0.80 -11.69 7.54
CA GLU A 62 1.30 -11.09 6.32
C GLU A 62 1.30 -9.56 6.38
N LEU A 63 0.19 -8.94 6.81
CA LEU A 63 0.06 -7.50 6.96
C LEU A 63 1.13 -6.93 7.89
N LYS A 64 1.40 -7.63 9.01
CA LYS A 64 2.46 -7.25 9.94
C LYS A 64 3.83 -7.26 9.28
N ARG A 65 4.17 -8.30 8.50
CA ARG A 65 5.45 -8.38 7.78
C ARG A 65 5.57 -7.27 6.75
N ASN A 66 4.53 -7.06 5.95
CA ASN A 66 4.51 -6.05 4.90
C ASN A 66 4.64 -4.64 5.48
N ALA A 67 3.93 -4.33 6.55
CA ALA A 67 4.03 -3.05 7.24
C ALA A 67 5.43 -2.82 7.84
N ALA A 68 6.04 -3.84 8.46
CA ALA A 68 7.40 -3.74 8.99
C ALA A 68 8.42 -3.47 7.88
N ASN A 69 8.34 -4.21 6.78
CA ASN A 69 9.21 -4.02 5.61
C ASN A 69 9.02 -2.64 4.99
N PHE A 70 7.77 -2.18 4.87
CA PHE A 70 7.47 -0.84 4.36
C PHE A 70 8.13 0.26 5.19
N VAL A 71 8.00 0.20 6.52
CA VAL A 71 8.61 1.20 7.42
C VAL A 71 10.14 1.17 7.31
N GLN A 72 10.74 -0.02 7.28
CA GLN A 72 12.19 -0.16 7.11
C GLN A 72 12.66 0.44 5.77
N ASN A 73 12.01 0.09 4.67
CA ASN A 73 12.39 0.59 3.34
C ASN A 73 12.16 2.10 3.18
N ALA A 74 11.05 2.63 3.72
CA ALA A 74 10.73 4.05 3.67
C ALA A 74 11.69 4.92 4.49
N THR A 75 12.34 4.34 5.51
CA THR A 75 13.32 5.05 6.37
C THR A 75 14.76 4.83 5.94
N ALA A 76 15.10 3.69 5.34
CA ALA A 76 16.44 3.38 4.86
C ALA A 76 16.91 4.30 3.72
N ASN A 77 16.00 4.82 2.90
CA ASN A 77 16.32 5.76 1.81
C ASN A 77 16.67 7.18 2.26
N ARG A 78 16.71 7.48 3.57
CA ARG A 78 17.12 8.81 4.10
C ARG A 78 18.64 9.05 4.12
N GLY A 79 19.45 8.09 3.67
CA GLY A 79 20.92 8.17 3.70
C GLY A 79 21.60 8.54 2.37
N ARG A 80 20.87 9.01 1.36
CA ARG A 80 21.42 9.46 0.07
C ARG A 80 21.01 10.90 -0.23
#